data_AF-A0A7S1RWZ2-F1
#
_entry.id   AF-A0A7S1RWZ2-F1
#
_cell.length_a   1.000
_cell.length_b   1.000
_cell.length_c   1.000
_cell.angle_alpha   90.00
_cell.angle_beta   90.00
_cell.angle_gamma   90.00
#
_symmetry.space_group_name_H-M   'P 1'
#
loop_
_entity.id
_entity.type
_entity.pdbx_description
1 polymer ?
#
loop_
_entity_poly.entity_id
_entity_poly.type
_entity_poly.pdbx_seq_one_letter_code
_entity_poly.pdbx_strand_id
1 'polypeptide(L)'
;VNHFPGMVDLCEKVSFCRAVRQCMPLCPRLVDYVPPTWILPDELSAVFEQMDSGARTGTSQAFIIKPEYGLQGHGIFLVRTRTDLEVALASRGLSAGGGRPPRLPGHL
;
A
#
# COMPACT_ATOMS: atom_id res chain seq x y z
N VAL A 1 -24.37 -17.91 -9.20
CA VAL A 1 -23.00 -17.57 -8.77
C VAL A 1 -22.67 -16.21 -9.34
N ASN A 2 -22.42 -15.20 -8.49
CA ASN A 2 -22.25 -13.80 -8.90
C ASN A 2 -20.80 -13.32 -8.72
N HIS A 3 -19.84 -14.24 -8.80
CA HIS A 3 -18.42 -13.97 -8.59
C HIS A 3 -17.60 -14.78 -9.58
N PHE A 4 -16.59 -14.14 -10.17
CA PHE A 4 -15.64 -14.85 -11.02
C PHE A 4 -14.56 -15.52 -10.16
N PRO A 5 -14.24 -16.80 -10.39
CA PRO A 5 -13.10 -17.44 -9.75
C PRO A 5 -11.83 -16.58 -9.90
N GLY A 6 -11.08 -16.38 -8.81
CA GLY A 6 -9.83 -15.60 -8.83
C GLY A 6 -9.96 -14.08 -8.68
N MET A 7 -11.16 -13.49 -8.52
CA MET A 7 -11.25 -12.02 -8.34
C MET A 7 -10.49 -11.50 -7.11
N VAL A 8 -10.36 -12.29 -6.04
CA VAL A 8 -9.60 -11.89 -4.85
C VAL A 8 -8.14 -11.57 -5.21
N ASP A 9 -7.58 -12.32 -6.16
CA ASP A 9 -6.21 -12.13 -6.64
C ASP A 9 -6.02 -10.81 -7.40
N LEU A 10 -7.09 -10.14 -7.82
CA LEU A 10 -7.03 -8.83 -8.48
C LEU A 10 -7.57 -7.70 -7.57
N CYS A 11 -8.58 -7.98 -6.76
CA CYS A 11 -9.31 -6.96 -6.01
C CYS A 11 -8.67 -6.60 -4.66
N GLU A 12 -7.70 -7.39 -4.17
CA GLU A 12 -6.91 -7.02 -3.00
C GLU A 12 -5.94 -5.87 -3.30
N LYS A 13 -5.72 -4.99 -2.32
CA LYS A 13 -4.99 -3.72 -2.52
C LYS A 13 -3.59 -3.91 -3.09
N VAL A 14 -2.83 -4.87 -2.54
CA VAL A 14 -1.45 -5.17 -2.97
C VAL A 14 -1.46 -5.78 -4.37
N SER A 15 -2.33 -6.75 -4.63
CA SER A 15 -2.41 -7.44 -5.91
C SER A 15 -2.90 -6.51 -7.03
N PHE A 16 -3.88 -5.66 -6.75
CA PHE A 16 -4.32 -4.60 -7.64
C PHE A 16 -3.17 -3.65 -8.00
N CYS A 17 -2.41 -3.17 -7.00
CA CYS A 17 -1.26 -2.30 -7.23
C CYS A 17 -0.21 -2.95 -8.16
N ARG A 18 0.09 -4.24 -7.93
CA ARG A 18 1.01 -5.01 -8.79
C ARG A 18 0.48 -5.15 -10.22
N ALA A 19 -0.79 -5.51 -10.37
CA ALA A 19 -1.43 -5.66 -11.68
C ALA A 19 -1.45 -4.33 -12.47
N VAL A 20 -1.86 -3.23 -11.82
CA VAL A 20 -1.85 -1.90 -12.46
C VAL A 20 -0.45 -1.49 -12.90
N ARG A 21 0.57 -1.73 -12.08
CA ARG A 21 1.96 -1.40 -12.42
C ARG A 21 2.46 -2.16 -13.65
N GLN A 22 2.02 -3.40 -13.85
CA GLN A 22 2.29 -4.15 -15.07
C GLN A 22 1.57 -3.57 -16.30
N CYS A 23 0.35 -3.03 -16.10
CA CYS A 23 -0.43 -2.38 -17.17
C CYS A 23 0.08 -0.98 -17.54
N MET A 24 0.68 -0.23 -16.61
CA MET A 24 1.17 1.15 -16.83
C MET A 24 2.01 1.35 -18.10
N PRO A 25 3.07 0.57 -18.37
CA PRO A 25 3.86 0.75 -19.59
C PRO A 25 3.13 0.36 -20.88
N LEU A 26 2.12 -0.51 -20.79
CA LEU A 26 1.38 -1.03 -21.95
C LEU A 26 0.21 -0.12 -22.34
N CYS A 27 -0.50 0.40 -21.33
CA CYS A 27 -1.75 1.15 -21.50
C CYS A 27 -1.80 2.35 -20.53
N PRO A 28 -0.88 3.33 -20.65
CA PRO A 28 -0.74 4.41 -19.66
C PRO A 28 -2.02 5.24 -19.47
N ARG A 29 -2.79 5.45 -20.55
CA ARG A 29 -4.08 6.16 -20.52
C ARG A 29 -5.19 5.44 -19.75
N LEU A 30 -5.05 4.14 -19.51
CA LEU A 30 -6.04 3.35 -18.77
C LEU A 30 -5.75 3.29 -17.28
N VAL A 31 -4.66 3.89 -16.81
CA VAL A 31 -4.22 3.80 -15.40
C VAL A 31 -3.70 5.14 -14.86
N ASP A 32 -3.86 6.23 -15.61
CA ASP A 32 -3.46 7.58 -15.22
C ASP A 32 -4.25 8.12 -14.00
N TYR A 33 -5.41 7.53 -13.70
CA TYR A 33 -6.20 7.80 -12.51
C TYR A 33 -5.70 7.09 -11.24
N VAL A 34 -4.76 6.13 -11.37
CA VAL A 34 -4.26 5.39 -10.20
C VAL A 34 -3.19 6.23 -9.49
N PRO A 35 -3.39 6.60 -8.21
CA PRO A 35 -2.42 7.41 -7.49
C PRO A 35 -1.10 6.63 -7.31
N PRO A 36 0.05 7.32 -7.24
CA PRO A 36 1.30 6.72 -6.83
C PRO A 36 1.10 5.91 -5.54
N THR A 37 1.41 4.61 -5.63
CA THR A 37 1.17 3.64 -4.56
C THR A 37 2.42 2.81 -4.37
N TRP A 38 2.79 2.56 -3.12
CA TRP A 38 3.95 1.77 -2.73
C TRP A 38 3.51 0.62 -1.82
N ILE A 39 4.19 -0.51 -1.94
CA ILE A 39 3.95 -1.75 -1.20
C ILE A 39 5.03 -1.86 -0.12
N LEU A 40 4.59 -1.81 1.13
CA LEU A 40 5.47 -1.93 2.29
C LEU A 40 5.58 -3.39 2.74
N PRO A 41 6.73 -3.81 3.31
CA PRO A 41 7.91 -3.00 3.64
C PRO A 41 8.87 -2.75 2.46
N ASP A 42 8.69 -3.44 1.34
CA ASP A 42 9.66 -3.49 0.22
C ASP A 42 10.01 -2.11 -0.36
N GLU A 43 9.05 -1.18 -0.41
CA GLU A 43 9.22 0.14 -1.02
C GLU A 43 9.28 1.29 0.00
N LEU A 44 9.60 0.98 1.27
CA LEU A 44 9.63 1.98 2.33
C LEU A 44 10.60 3.14 2.04
N SER A 45 11.79 2.83 1.51
CA SER A 45 12.78 3.86 1.15
C SER A 45 12.26 4.83 0.09
N ALA A 46 11.57 4.32 -0.94
CA ALA A 46 11.00 5.17 -2.00
C ALA A 46 9.90 6.10 -1.45
N VAL A 47 9.09 5.62 -0.51
CA VAL A 47 8.09 6.46 0.18
C VAL A 47 8.78 7.56 0.99
N PHE A 48 9.84 7.23 1.73
CA PHE A 48 10.58 8.23 2.50
C PHE A 48 11.21 9.30 1.60
N GLU A 49 11.82 8.92 0.49
CA GLU A 49 12.36 9.87 -0.49
C GLU A 49 11.28 10.82 -1.02
N GLN A 50 10.09 10.29 -1.34
CA GLN A 50 8.96 11.10 -1.79
C GLN A 50 8.48 12.08 -0.71
N MET A 51 8.38 11.63 0.55
CA MET A 51 7.97 12.47 1.68
C MET A 51 9.00 13.58 1.95
N ASP A 52 10.28 13.23 1.97
CA ASP A 52 11.38 14.17 2.21
C ASP A 52 11.48 15.20 1.07
N SER A 53 11.23 14.78 -0.18
CA SER A 53 11.16 15.68 -1.33
C SER A 53 10.00 16.66 -1.20
N GLY A 54 8.80 16.18 -0.89
CA GLY A 54 7.62 17.04 -0.71
C GLY A 54 7.79 18.03 0.45
N ALA A 55 8.49 17.64 1.51
CA ALA A 55 8.82 18.53 2.63
C ALA A 55 9.78 19.65 2.18
N ARG A 56 10.84 19.34 1.42
CA ARG A 56 11.80 20.34 0.91
C ARG A 56 11.16 21.35 -0.04
N THR A 57 10.21 20.92 -0.87
CA THR A 57 9.52 21.78 -1.84
C THR A 57 8.32 22.54 -1.26
N GLY A 58 7.99 22.32 0.01
CA GLY A 58 6.79 22.91 0.64
C GLY A 58 5.47 22.30 0.16
N THR A 59 5.51 21.21 -0.60
CA THR A 59 4.33 20.50 -1.13
C THR A 59 4.01 19.27 -0.28
N SER A 60 4.01 19.43 1.05
CA SER A 60 3.76 18.33 1.98
C SER A 60 2.38 17.70 1.72
N GLN A 61 2.39 16.49 1.14
CA GLN A 61 1.19 15.75 0.78
C GLN A 61 0.81 14.77 1.89
N ALA A 62 -0.48 14.57 2.12
CA ALA A 62 -0.95 13.49 2.98
C ALA A 62 -0.89 12.16 2.23
N PHE A 63 -0.40 11.12 2.91
CA PHE A 63 -0.38 9.75 2.41
C PHE A 63 -1.40 8.92 3.18
N ILE A 64 -2.11 8.05 2.47
CA ILE A 64 -3.05 7.10 3.07
C ILE A 64 -2.40 5.73 3.18
N ILE A 65 -2.26 5.24 4.40
CA ILE A 65 -1.72 3.92 4.66
C ILE A 65 -2.88 2.96 4.85
N LYS A 66 -2.84 1.83 4.13
CA LYS A 66 -3.86 0.81 4.16
C LYS A 66 -3.21 -0.55 4.46
N PRO A 67 -3.81 -1.37 5.34
CA PRO A 67 -3.33 -2.74 5.55
C PRO A 67 -3.65 -3.61 4.33
N GLU A 68 -2.83 -4.64 4.13
CA GLU A 68 -3.01 -5.67 3.09
C GLU A 68 -4.44 -6.24 3.16
N TYR A 69 -4.79 -6.76 4.32
CA TYR A 69 -6.12 -7.29 4.63
C TYR A 69 -6.95 -6.28 5.43
N GLY A 70 -8.27 -6.35 5.28
CA GLY A 70 -9.21 -5.52 6.04
C GLY A 70 -10.22 -4.81 5.13
N LEU A 71 -11.43 -4.67 5.67
CA LEU A 71 -12.60 -4.07 5.03
C LEU A 71 -13.12 -2.90 5.89
N GLN A 72 -14.08 -2.15 5.34
CA GLN A 72 -14.80 -1.08 6.03
C GLN A 72 -13.93 0.04 6.64
N GLY A 73 -12.69 0.19 6.15
CA GLY A 73 -11.77 1.23 6.60
C GLY A 73 -10.97 0.90 7.86
N HIS A 74 -11.12 -0.30 8.44
CA HIS A 74 -10.31 -0.69 9.59
C HIS A 74 -8.82 -0.71 9.25
N GLY A 75 -8.04 -0.10 10.14
CA GLY A 75 -6.58 -0.01 10.00
C GLY A 75 -6.08 1.00 8.98
N ILE A 76 -6.96 1.78 8.33
CA ILE A 76 -6.55 2.88 7.44
C ILE A 76 -6.19 4.11 8.28
N PHE A 77 -5.08 4.77 7.95
CA PHE A 77 -4.67 6.01 8.62
C PHE A 77 -3.95 6.95 7.65
N LEU A 78 -3.84 8.22 8.04
CA LEU A 78 -3.15 9.26 7.28
C LEU A 78 -1.84 9.63 7.95
N VAL A 79 -0.81 9.85 7.15
CA VAL A 79 0.51 10.36 7.59
C VAL A 79 0.90 11.54 6.71
N ARG A 80 1.62 12.51 7.26
CA ARG A 80 2.12 13.68 6.51
C ARG A 80 3.63 13.79 6.55
N THR A 81 4.24 13.27 7.60
CA THR A 81 5.70 13.29 7.77
C THR A 81 6.26 11.88 7.79
N ARG A 82 7.54 11.76 7.42
CA ARG A 82 8.29 10.52 7.56
C ARG A 82 8.21 9.96 8.98
N THR A 83 8.35 10.82 9.99
CA THR A 83 8.25 10.45 11.40
C THR A 83 6.88 9.85 11.74
N ASP A 84 5.79 10.42 11.23
CA ASP A 84 4.44 9.87 11.44
C ASP A 84 4.35 8.44 10.92
N LEU A 85 4.92 8.18 9.74
CA LEU A 85 4.92 6.86 9.12
C LEU A 85 5.75 5.86 9.92
N GLU A 86 6.95 6.24 10.36
CA GLU A 86 7.82 5.40 11.19
C GLU A 86 7.11 5.00 12.50
N VAL A 87 6.48 5.95 13.20
CA VAL A 87 5.72 5.68 14.43
C VAL A 87 4.53 4.75 14.16
N ALA A 88 3.81 4.99 13.07
CA ALA A 88 2.64 4.20 12.73
C ALA A 88 2.97 2.76 12.28
N LEU A 89 4.14 2.53 11.69
CA LEU A 89 4.66 1.20 11.35
C LEU A 89 5.17 0.47 12.60
N ALA A 90 5.90 1.18 13.48
CA ALA A 90 6.42 0.63 14.72
C ALA A 90 5.29 0.14 15.66
N SER A 91 4.23 0.93 15.83
CA SER A 91 3.06 0.55 16.64
C SER A 91 2.31 -0.69 16.15
N ARG A 92 2.58 -1.13 14.91
CA ARG A 92 1.94 -2.28 14.26
C ARG A 92 2.87 -3.48 14.06
N GLY A 93 4.11 -3.42 14.57
CA GLY A 93 5.09 -4.50 14.44
C GLY A 93 5.62 -4.70 13.02
N LEU A 94 5.40 -3.73 12.13
CA LEU A 94 5.91 -3.72 10.75
C LEU A 94 7.27 -2.99 10.75
N SER A 95 8.29 -3.63 11.32
CA SER A 95 9.68 -3.21 11.13
C SER A 95 10.19 -3.76 9.79
N ALA A 96 11.20 -3.11 9.19
CA ALA A 96 11.80 -3.42 7.88
C ALA A 96 12.45 -4.82 7.74
N GLY A 97 12.17 -5.76 8.66
CA GLY A 97 12.51 -7.17 8.58
C GLY A 97 11.26 -8.04 8.73
N GLY A 98 10.59 -8.33 7.62
CA GLY A 98 9.31 -9.05 7.61
C GLY A 98 9.48 -10.58 7.73
N GLY A 99 9.20 -11.11 8.92
CA GLY A 99 8.75 -12.50 9.06
C GLY A 99 7.22 -12.54 8.93
N ARG A 100 6.72 -13.18 7.87
CA ARG A 100 5.27 -13.41 7.67
C ARG A 100 4.73 -14.22 8.87
N PRO A 101 3.67 -13.75 9.58
CA PRO A 101 3.04 -14.59 10.59
C PRO A 101 2.39 -15.82 9.92
N PRO A 102 2.42 -17.00 10.57
CA PRO A 102 1.88 -18.23 10.02
C PRO A 102 0.39 -18.05 9.71
N ARG A 103 -0.03 -18.49 8.51
CA ARG A 103 -1.46 -18.56 8.17
C ARG A 103 -2.10 -19.55 9.13
N LEU A 104 -3.05 -19.09 9.95
CA LEU A 104 -3.89 -19.99 10.72
C LEU A 104 -4.72 -20.84 9.72
N PRO A 105 -4.76 -22.16 9.89
CA PRO A 105 -5.50 -23.03 8.99
C PRO A 105 -7.00 -22.89 9.27
N GLY A 106 -7.74 -22.53 8.22
CA GLY A 106 -9.19 -22.71 8.13
C GLY A 106 -9.99 -21.48 8.49
N HIS A 107 -10.54 -20.81 7.48
CA HIS A 107 -11.97 -20.59 7.36
C HIS A 107 -12.30 -20.51 5.87
N LEU A 108 -13.22 -21.38 5.46
CA LEU A 108 -13.85 -21.45 4.14
C LEU A 108 -14.51 -20.11 3.76
#